data_AF-A0A6J3HHT6-F1
#
_entry.id   AF-A0A6J3HHT6-F1
#
_cell.length_a   1.000
_cell.length_b   1.000
_cell.length_c   1.000
_cell.angle_alpha   90.00
_cell.angle_beta   90.00
_cell.angle_gamma   90.00
#
_symmetry.space_group_name_H-M   'P 1'
#
loop_
_entity.id
_entity.type
_entity.pdbx_description
1 polymer ?
#
loop_
_entity_poly.entity_id
_entity_poly.type
_entity_poly.pdbx_seq_one_letter_code
_entity_poly.pdbx_strand_id
1 'polypeptide(L)'
;MELLTQRKQDIFWKMVQSRVGDSFYIRTHFELEPSPPSGLGFTRGDVFHVLDTLYPGPGQSHTRGGHWLAVRMGRDLREQERGIIPNQSRAEQLASLEAAQRAVGAGPGSSAGSNARAEFWRLRGLRRGAKKTTQRSREDLSALTRQGHYPPYERVVLREGGARAGGVPGEAPHRWWHACSPASSL
;
A
#
# COMPACT_ATOMS: atom_id res chain seq x y z
N MET A 1 24.52 -26.18 -4.57
CA MET A 1 23.17 -26.05 -4.01
C MET A 1 22.67 -27.44 -3.71
N GLU A 2 22.55 -27.80 -2.44
CA GLU A 2 21.98 -29.09 -2.01
C GLU A 2 20.54 -28.86 -1.58
N LEU A 3 19.60 -29.57 -2.21
CA LEU A 3 18.17 -29.45 -1.95
C LEU A 3 17.75 -30.54 -0.95
N LEU A 4 17.49 -30.14 0.29
CA LEU A 4 16.86 -31.01 1.27
C LEU A 4 15.36 -31.05 1.01
N THR A 5 14.83 -32.23 0.66
CA THR A 5 13.41 -32.40 0.33
C THR A 5 12.76 -33.45 1.23
N GLN A 6 11.47 -33.29 1.50
CA GLN A 6 10.68 -34.26 2.25
C GLN A 6 9.35 -34.48 1.53
N ARG A 7 9.01 -35.74 1.25
CA ARG A 7 7.72 -36.12 0.66
C ARG A 7 6.60 -35.98 1.69
N LYS A 8 5.68 -35.05 1.48
CA LYS A 8 4.48 -34.83 2.32
C LYS A 8 3.21 -34.76 1.47
N GLN A 9 2.82 -35.88 0.86
CA GLN A 9 1.70 -35.91 -0.09
C GLN A 9 0.36 -35.50 0.51
N ASP A 10 0.05 -35.92 1.74
CA ASP A 10 -1.24 -35.58 2.38
C ASP A 10 -1.37 -34.07 2.60
N ILE A 11 -0.28 -33.42 3.00
CA ILE A 11 -0.23 -31.97 3.21
C ILE A 11 -0.30 -31.25 1.86
N PHE A 12 0.43 -31.73 0.85
CA PHE A 12 0.37 -31.19 -0.50
C PHE A 12 -1.06 -31.20 -1.05
N TRP A 13 -1.76 -32.32 -0.98
CA TRP A 13 -3.15 -32.41 -1.48
C TRP A 13 -4.09 -31.50 -0.70
N LYS A 14 -3.92 -31.38 0.63
CA LYS A 14 -4.68 -30.42 1.44
C LYS A 14 -4.42 -28.97 1.01
N MET A 15 -3.16 -28.59 0.73
CA MET A 15 -2.82 -27.25 0.23
C MET A 15 -3.45 -26.97 -1.13
N VAL A 16 -3.39 -27.93 -2.06
CA VAL A 16 -3.99 -27.82 -3.40
C VAL A 16 -5.52 -27.67 -3.32
N GLN A 17 -6.19 -28.46 -2.47
CA GLN A 17 -7.65 -28.40 -2.31
C GLN A 17 -8.12 -27.11 -1.62
N SER A 18 -7.41 -26.68 -0.59
CA SER A 18 -7.77 -25.50 0.20
C SER A 18 -7.41 -24.16 -0.48
N ARG A 19 -6.60 -24.20 -1.55
CA ARG A 19 -6.01 -23.00 -2.19
C ARG A 19 -5.34 -22.06 -1.18
N VAL A 20 -4.81 -22.62 -0.09
CA VAL A 20 -4.04 -21.87 0.89
C VAL A 20 -2.75 -21.43 0.21
N GLY A 21 -2.61 -20.12 0.06
CA GLY A 21 -1.44 -19.47 -0.50
C GLY A 21 -0.64 -18.75 0.57
N ASP A 22 -0.07 -17.62 0.18
CA ASP A 22 0.59 -16.72 1.11
C ASP A 22 -0.43 -16.04 2.03
N SER A 23 -0.01 -15.67 3.24
CA SER A 23 -0.86 -14.87 4.14
C SER A 23 0.02 -13.95 4.96
N PHE A 24 -0.02 -12.66 4.62
CA PHE A 24 0.63 -11.60 5.39
C PHE A 24 0.00 -10.25 5.08
N TYR A 25 0.24 -9.25 5.93
CA TYR A 25 -0.29 -7.91 5.75
C TYR A 25 0.80 -6.93 5.35
N ILE A 26 0.45 -5.99 4.47
CA ILE A 26 1.32 -4.89 4.05
C ILE A 26 0.62 -3.54 4.22
N ARG A 27 1.41 -2.50 4.49
CA ARG A 27 0.99 -1.09 4.43
C ARG A 27 1.66 -0.42 3.24
N THR A 28 0.90 0.38 2.49
CA THR A 28 1.38 1.11 1.31
C THR A 28 1.95 2.48 1.67
N HIS A 29 3.05 2.88 1.02
CA HIS A 29 3.72 4.17 1.24
C HIS A 29 3.85 5.02 -0.03
N PHE A 30 3.11 4.65 -1.06
CA PHE A 30 2.98 5.39 -2.32
C PHE A 30 1.53 5.32 -2.81
N GLU A 31 1.24 5.99 -3.91
CA GLU A 31 -0.12 6.05 -4.44
C GLU A 31 -0.21 5.36 -5.79
N LEU A 32 -1.29 4.61 -5.97
CA LEU A 32 -1.58 3.90 -7.20
C LEU A 32 -3.03 4.14 -7.59
N GLU A 33 -3.25 4.57 -8.82
CA GLU A 33 -4.59 4.69 -9.37
C GLU A 33 -5.18 3.30 -9.64
N PRO A 34 -6.50 3.10 -9.44
CA PRO A 34 -7.15 1.82 -9.70
C PRO A 34 -7.10 1.48 -11.20
N SER A 35 -6.99 0.18 -11.49
CA SER A 35 -6.94 -0.34 -12.86
C SER A 35 -8.02 -1.41 -13.04
N PRO A 36 -9.27 -1.03 -13.36
CA PRO A 36 -10.37 -1.96 -13.58
C PRO A 36 -10.05 -3.03 -14.65
N PRO A 37 -10.63 -4.24 -14.58
CA PRO A 37 -11.74 -4.63 -13.68
C PRO A 37 -11.30 -5.12 -12.30
N SER A 38 -10.02 -5.44 -12.07
CA SER A 38 -9.56 -6.12 -10.85
C SER A 38 -8.38 -5.46 -10.15
N GLY A 39 -7.73 -4.46 -10.76
CA GLY A 39 -6.60 -3.75 -10.14
C GLY A 39 -7.06 -2.77 -9.07
N LEU A 40 -6.59 -2.97 -7.84
CA LEU A 40 -6.91 -2.10 -6.70
C LEU A 40 -6.00 -0.87 -6.71
N GLY A 41 -6.61 0.32 -6.62
CA GLY A 41 -5.88 1.58 -6.43
C GLY A 41 -5.81 1.93 -4.96
N PHE A 42 -4.75 2.56 -4.47
CA PHE A 42 -4.55 2.83 -3.05
C PHE A 42 -3.80 4.12 -2.80
N THR A 43 -3.88 4.56 -1.54
CA THR A 43 -3.16 5.72 -1.02
C THR A 43 -2.18 5.33 0.06
N ARG A 44 -1.36 6.29 0.52
CA ARG A 44 -0.42 6.09 1.62
C ARG A 44 -1.17 5.71 2.91
N GLY A 45 -0.75 4.62 3.54
CA GLY A 45 -1.30 4.12 4.80
C GLY A 45 -2.38 3.06 4.66
N ASP A 46 -2.85 2.76 3.44
CA ASP A 46 -3.76 1.66 3.20
C ASP A 46 -3.10 0.31 3.57
N VAL A 47 -3.88 -0.61 4.11
CA VAL A 47 -3.41 -1.93 4.53
C VAL A 47 -4.08 -3.02 3.70
N PHE A 48 -3.29 -3.99 3.25
CA PHE A 48 -3.75 -5.12 2.46
C PHE A 48 -3.36 -6.44 3.10
N HIS A 49 -4.27 -7.41 3.06
CA HIS A 49 -4.00 -8.83 3.29
C HIS A 49 -3.60 -9.46 1.95
N VAL A 50 -2.34 -9.87 1.81
CA VAL A 50 -1.83 -10.57 0.62
C VAL A 50 -2.14 -12.06 0.74
N LEU A 51 -2.81 -12.60 -0.28
CA LEU A 51 -3.29 -13.99 -0.34
C LEU A 51 -2.45 -14.88 -1.28
N ASP A 52 -1.80 -14.29 -2.27
CA ASP A 52 -1.00 -15.01 -3.27
C ASP A 52 0.01 -14.05 -3.91
N THR A 53 1.31 -14.35 -3.79
CA THR A 53 2.38 -13.54 -4.35
C THR A 53 2.77 -13.89 -5.79
N LEU A 54 2.20 -14.97 -6.34
CA LEU A 54 2.46 -15.45 -7.70
C LEU A 54 1.20 -15.44 -8.57
N TYR A 55 0.25 -14.55 -8.24
CA TYR A 55 -1.03 -14.49 -8.93
C TYR A 55 -0.86 -14.17 -10.42
N PRO A 56 -1.43 -14.98 -11.33
CA PRO A 56 -1.38 -14.71 -12.75
C PRO A 56 -2.13 -13.41 -13.05
N GLY A 57 -1.45 -12.45 -13.66
CA GLY A 57 -2.03 -11.15 -13.99
C GLY A 57 -3.23 -11.25 -14.94
N PRO A 58 -4.00 -10.16 -15.09
CA PRO A 58 -5.11 -10.14 -16.04
C PRO A 58 -4.58 -10.14 -17.48
N GLY A 59 -4.88 -11.21 -18.23
CA GLY A 59 -4.46 -11.42 -19.62
C GLY A 59 -3.31 -12.42 -19.78
N GLN A 60 -3.16 -13.00 -20.98
CA GLN A 60 -2.15 -14.00 -21.33
C GLN A 60 -0.70 -13.46 -21.36
N SER A 61 -0.35 -12.55 -20.45
CA SER A 61 1.03 -12.13 -20.26
C SER A 61 1.79 -13.29 -19.61
N HIS A 62 2.79 -13.80 -20.33
CA HIS A 62 3.65 -14.89 -19.88
C HIS A 62 4.60 -14.45 -18.75
N THR A 63 4.50 -13.21 -18.28
CA THR A 63 5.20 -12.73 -17.08
C THR A 63 4.51 -13.24 -15.82
N ARG A 64 4.73 -14.54 -15.54
CA ARG A 64 4.40 -15.13 -14.23
C ARG A 64 5.08 -14.29 -13.13
N GLY A 65 4.32 -13.91 -12.10
CA GLY A 65 4.88 -13.29 -10.89
C GLY A 65 4.98 -11.76 -10.88
N GLY A 66 4.29 -11.03 -11.76
CA GLY A 66 4.27 -9.55 -11.75
C GLY A 66 3.27 -8.90 -10.78
N HIS A 67 2.38 -9.69 -10.18
CA HIS A 67 1.22 -9.21 -9.46
C HIS A 67 0.92 -10.08 -8.23
N TRP A 68 0.31 -9.47 -7.22
CA TRP A 68 -0.17 -10.14 -6.02
C TRP A 68 -1.70 -10.07 -5.95
N LEU A 69 -2.31 -11.12 -5.42
CA LEU A 69 -3.71 -11.12 -5.02
C LEU A 69 -3.81 -10.60 -3.59
N ALA A 70 -4.66 -9.59 -3.38
CA ALA A 70 -4.79 -8.96 -2.08
C ALA A 70 -6.24 -8.56 -1.77
N VAL A 71 -6.52 -8.36 -0.49
CA VAL A 71 -7.78 -7.83 0.03
C VAL A 71 -7.50 -6.58 0.84
N ARG A 72 -8.23 -5.49 0.57
CA ARG A 72 -8.11 -4.24 1.35
C ARG A 72 -8.67 -4.46 2.74
N MET A 73 -7.91 -4.01 3.75
CA MET A 73 -8.37 -3.96 5.14
C MET A 73 -9.01 -2.61 5.42
N GLY A 74 -10.26 -2.65 5.92
CA GLY A 74 -10.96 -1.49 6.42
C GLY A 74 -10.40 -0.95 7.73
N ARG A 75 -10.84 0.24 8.11
CA ARG A 75 -10.52 0.85 9.43
C ARG A 75 -11.08 0.04 10.59
N ASP A 76 -12.16 -0.68 10.35
CA ASP A 76 -12.79 -1.65 11.24
C ASP A 76 -12.07 -3.01 11.26
N LEU A 77 -10.92 -3.11 10.59
CA LEU A 77 -10.10 -4.32 10.49
C LEU A 77 -10.83 -5.47 9.77
N ARG A 78 -11.85 -5.14 8.96
CA ARG A 78 -12.57 -6.12 8.13
C ARG A 78 -12.07 -6.10 6.70
N GLU A 79 -12.12 -7.26 6.07
CA GLU A 79 -11.82 -7.42 4.65
C GLU A 79 -12.88 -6.70 3.79
N GLN A 80 -12.43 -5.92 2.81
CA GLN A 80 -13.27 -5.16 1.88
C GLN A 80 -13.11 -5.67 0.44
N GLU A 81 -12.60 -4.84 -0.47
CA GLU A 81 -12.39 -5.20 -1.86
C GLU A 81 -11.22 -6.16 -2.03
N ARG A 82 -11.44 -7.20 -2.82
CA ARG A 82 -10.42 -8.16 -3.26
C ARG A 82 -10.03 -7.88 -4.70
N GLY A 83 -8.75 -7.92 -4.99
CA GLY A 83 -8.24 -7.64 -6.32
C GLY A 83 -6.73 -7.78 -6.41
N ILE A 84 -6.16 -7.17 -7.44
CA ILE A 84 -4.78 -7.34 -7.85
C ILE A 84 -4.00 -6.07 -7.52
N ILE A 85 -2.82 -6.23 -6.92
CA ILE A 85 -1.85 -5.15 -6.71
C ILE A 85 -0.50 -5.52 -7.37
N PRO A 86 0.37 -4.54 -7.68
CA PRO A 86 1.74 -4.83 -8.11
C PRO A 86 2.48 -5.67 -7.08
N ASN A 87 3.37 -6.55 -7.55
CA ASN A 87 4.32 -7.23 -6.65
C ASN A 87 5.35 -6.22 -6.05
N GLN A 88 6.19 -6.70 -5.14
CA GLN A 88 7.22 -5.88 -4.47
C GLN A 88 8.11 -5.10 -5.45
N SER A 89 8.73 -5.78 -6.42
CA SER A 89 9.67 -5.16 -7.35
C SER A 89 9.01 -4.07 -8.21
N ARG A 90 7.79 -4.33 -8.69
CA ARG A 90 7.02 -3.36 -9.46
C ARG A 90 6.57 -2.18 -8.60
N ALA A 91 6.22 -2.41 -7.34
CA ALA A 91 5.90 -1.34 -6.40
C ALA A 91 7.10 -0.41 -6.15
N GLU A 92 8.31 -0.96 -6.01
CA GLU A 92 9.56 -0.18 -5.90
C GLU A 92 9.83 0.68 -7.13
N GLN A 93 9.62 0.14 -8.33
CA GLN A 93 9.73 0.90 -9.57
C GLN A 93 8.72 2.05 -9.62
N LEU A 94 7.45 1.77 -9.30
CA LEU A 94 6.38 2.78 -9.33
C LEU A 94 6.59 3.88 -8.28
N ALA A 95 6.99 3.51 -7.06
CA ALA A 95 7.29 4.49 -6.02
C ALA A 95 8.49 5.39 -6.40
N SER A 96 9.51 4.83 -7.06
CA SER A 96 10.65 5.58 -7.56
C SER A 96 10.24 6.56 -8.67
N LEU A 97 9.36 6.14 -9.59
CA LEU A 97 8.80 7.01 -10.62
C LEU A 97 7.98 8.15 -10.02
N GLU A 98 7.15 7.85 -9.01
CA GLU A 98 6.35 8.86 -8.30
C GLU A 98 7.25 9.90 -7.60
N ALA A 99 8.34 9.45 -6.98
CA ALA A 99 9.33 10.34 -6.36
C ALA A 99 10.03 11.23 -7.41
N ALA A 100 10.43 10.67 -8.55
CA ALA A 100 11.05 11.41 -9.65
C ALA A 100 10.11 12.46 -10.26
N GLN A 101 8.84 12.09 -10.51
CA GLN A 101 7.82 13.01 -11.02
C GLN A 101 7.60 14.21 -10.10
N ARG A 102 7.64 13.99 -8.77
CA ARG A 102 7.57 15.08 -7.80
C ARG A 102 8.82 15.94 -7.77
N ALA A 103 10.01 15.37 -7.93
CA ALA A 103 11.26 16.14 -7.98
C ALA A 103 11.29 17.12 -9.17
N VAL A 104 10.70 16.72 -10.30
CA VAL A 104 10.56 17.57 -11.50
C VAL A 104 9.39 18.57 -11.38
N GLY A 105 8.67 18.57 -10.25
CA GLY A 105 7.55 19.49 -10.01
C GLY A 105 6.33 19.18 -10.86
N ALA A 106 6.12 17.93 -11.29
CA ALA A 106 4.98 17.49 -12.10
C ALA A 106 3.90 16.79 -11.26
N GLY A 107 3.62 17.27 -10.04
CA GLY A 107 2.46 16.83 -9.27
C GLY A 107 1.16 17.29 -9.94
N PRO A 108 0.02 16.60 -9.73
CA PRO A 108 -1.29 17.07 -10.19
C PRO A 108 -1.67 18.33 -9.40
N GLY A 109 -1.22 19.49 -9.91
CA GLY A 109 -1.38 20.80 -9.29
C GLY A 109 -0.16 21.71 -9.37
N SER A 110 1.01 21.22 -9.77
CA SER A 110 2.21 22.05 -9.96
C SER A 110 2.53 22.19 -11.45
N SER A 111 1.83 23.08 -12.15
CA SER A 111 2.35 23.57 -13.42
C SER A 111 3.48 24.55 -13.11
N ALA A 112 4.72 24.10 -13.30
CA ALA A 112 5.89 24.94 -13.43
C ALA A 112 5.62 26.01 -14.51
N GLY A 113 5.34 27.23 -14.06
CA GLY A 113 4.98 28.34 -14.92
C GLY A 113 4.77 29.58 -14.06
N SER A 114 5.86 30.18 -13.60
CA SER A 114 5.87 31.53 -13.04
C SER A 114 5.31 32.52 -14.08
N ASN A 115 4.00 32.71 -14.08
CA ASN A 115 3.32 33.62 -14.97
C ASN A 115 2.21 34.32 -14.17
N ALA A 116 2.23 35.65 -14.09
CA ALA A 116 1.26 36.44 -13.30
C ALA A 116 -0.21 36.12 -13.67
N ARG A 117 -0.42 35.65 -14.90
CA ARG A 117 -1.73 35.17 -15.39
C ARG A 117 -2.18 33.87 -14.72
N ALA A 118 -1.27 32.96 -14.37
CA ALA A 118 -1.58 31.74 -13.63
C ALA A 118 -1.99 32.04 -12.19
N GLU A 119 -1.33 33.02 -11.55
CA GLU A 119 -1.72 33.53 -10.23
C GLU A 119 -3.12 34.15 -10.26
N PHE A 120 -3.45 34.92 -11.30
CA PHE A 120 -4.79 35.51 -11.47
C PHE A 120 -5.91 34.44 -11.47
N TRP A 121 -5.72 33.33 -12.20
CA TRP A 121 -6.66 32.20 -12.17
C TRP A 121 -6.66 31.44 -10.83
N ARG A 122 -5.50 31.34 -10.17
CA ARG A 122 -5.34 30.73 -8.84
C ARG A 122 -6.11 31.50 -7.78
N LEU A 123 -6.00 32.82 -7.74
CA LEU A 123 -6.73 33.71 -6.82
C LEU A 123 -8.25 33.62 -7.02
N ARG A 124 -8.73 33.43 -8.25
CA ARG A 124 -10.16 33.21 -8.53
C ARG A 124 -10.66 31.84 -8.06
N GLY A 125 -9.79 30.82 -8.07
CA GLY A 125 -10.07 29.45 -7.61
C GLY A 125 -10.05 29.23 -6.09
N LEU A 126 -9.62 30.22 -5.30
CA LEU A 126 -9.60 30.15 -3.82
C LEU A 126 -11.00 29.95 -3.21
N ARG A 127 -12.09 30.20 -3.96
CA ARG A 127 -13.47 30.03 -3.52
C ARG A 127 -14.02 28.58 -3.61
N ARG A 128 -13.20 27.59 -3.98
CA ARG A 128 -13.56 26.16 -3.92
C ARG A 128 -12.68 25.45 -2.88
N GLY A 129 -12.95 25.73 -1.60
CA GLY A 129 -12.11 25.39 -0.44
C GLY A 129 -11.89 23.91 -0.12
N ALA A 130 -12.60 22.97 -0.76
CA ALA A 130 -12.50 21.54 -0.41
C ALA A 130 -11.30 20.81 -1.05
N LYS A 131 -10.85 21.18 -2.26
CA LYS A 131 -9.77 20.44 -2.95
C LYS A 131 -8.38 20.67 -2.38
N LYS A 132 -8.16 21.82 -1.73
CA LYS A 132 -6.84 22.20 -1.20
C LYS A 132 -6.44 21.43 0.05
N THR A 133 -7.40 20.99 0.86
CA THR A 133 -7.10 20.26 2.10
C THR A 133 -6.62 18.84 1.80
N THR A 134 -7.26 18.15 0.85
CA THR A 134 -6.87 16.80 0.43
C THR A 134 -5.51 16.79 -0.25
N GLN A 135 -5.23 17.80 -1.09
CA GLN A 135 -3.91 18.00 -1.66
C GLN A 135 -2.87 18.19 -0.54
N ARG A 136 -3.06 19.17 0.34
CA ARG A 136 -2.14 19.39 1.48
C ARG A 136 -1.87 18.12 2.29
N SER A 137 -2.91 17.36 2.65
CA SER A 137 -2.71 16.10 3.38
C SER A 137 -1.92 15.06 2.59
N ARG A 138 -2.09 14.99 1.27
CA ARG A 138 -1.36 14.08 0.38
C ARG A 138 0.13 14.48 0.33
N GLU A 139 0.40 15.77 0.16
CA GLU A 139 1.74 16.33 0.18
C GLU A 139 2.44 16.08 1.52
N ASP A 140 1.75 16.28 2.65
CA ASP A 140 2.28 16.07 4.00
C ASP A 140 2.67 14.60 4.22
N LEU A 141 1.79 13.66 3.86
CA LEU A 141 2.09 12.22 3.94
C LEU A 141 3.27 11.81 3.06
N SER A 142 3.43 12.44 1.89
CA SER A 142 4.59 12.20 1.02
C SER A 142 5.90 12.70 1.63
N ALA A 143 5.87 13.79 2.39
CA ALA A 143 7.04 14.30 3.11
C ALA A 143 7.42 13.37 4.27
N LEU A 144 6.44 12.93 5.06
CA LEU A 144 6.63 11.94 6.13
C LEU A 144 7.18 10.62 5.61
N THR A 145 6.68 10.16 4.46
CA THR A 145 7.18 8.93 3.81
C THR A 145 8.67 9.02 3.53
N ARG A 146 9.12 10.15 2.94
CA ARG A 146 10.53 10.37 2.59
C ARG A 146 11.40 10.52 3.82
N GLN A 147 10.94 11.29 4.80
CA GLN A 147 11.66 11.50 6.06
C GLN A 147 11.88 10.19 6.82
N GLY A 148 10.87 9.31 6.83
CA GLY A 148 10.93 8.01 7.50
C GLY A 148 11.62 6.92 6.67
N HIS A 149 12.01 7.19 5.43
CA HIS A 149 12.59 6.20 4.50
C HIS A 149 11.78 4.90 4.41
N TYR A 150 10.45 5.01 4.42
CA TYR A 150 9.58 3.83 4.40
C TYR A 150 9.65 3.11 3.03
N PRO A 151 9.69 1.76 3.03
CA PRO A 151 9.61 1.01 1.78
C PRO A 151 8.21 1.13 1.17
N PRO A 152 8.04 0.96 -0.15
CA PRO A 152 6.74 1.08 -0.83
C PRO A 152 5.65 0.18 -0.22
N TYR A 153 6.03 -1.03 0.16
CA TYR A 153 5.25 -1.95 0.98
C TYR A 153 6.01 -2.27 2.27
N GLU A 154 5.38 -1.98 3.40
CA GLU A 154 5.88 -2.30 4.73
C GLU A 154 5.09 -3.47 5.31
N ARG A 155 5.77 -4.53 5.76
CA ARG A 155 5.09 -5.65 6.42
C ARG A 155 4.53 -5.21 7.77
N VAL A 156 3.26 -5.51 8.02
CA VAL A 156 2.58 -5.12 9.26
C VAL A 156 1.91 -6.30 9.95
N VAL A 157 1.75 -6.19 11.26
CA VAL A 157 1.01 -7.13 12.12
C VAL A 157 0.07 -6.35 13.03
N LEU A 158 -1.08 -6.95 13.33
CA LEU A 158 -2.04 -6.35 14.24
C LEU A 158 -1.60 -6.61 15.68
N ARG A 159 -1.44 -5.55 16.47
CA ARG A 159 -1.15 -5.67 17.91
C ARG A 159 -2.16 -4.86 18.71
N GLU A 160 -2.45 -5.34 19.92
CA GLU A 160 -3.21 -4.55 20.90
C GLU A 160 -2.33 -3.40 21.40
N GLY A 161 -2.93 -2.22 21.57
CA GLY A 161 -2.25 -1.08 22.16
C GLY A 161 -1.85 -1.38 23.60
N GLY A 162 -0.55 -1.34 23.87
CA GLY A 162 -0.06 -1.24 25.24
C GLY A 162 -0.56 0.05 25.87
N ALA A 163 -0.87 0.00 27.18
CA ALA A 163 -1.52 1.03 27.99
C ALA A 163 -0.80 2.40 28.12
N ARG A 164 0.04 2.80 27.15
CA ARG A 164 0.77 4.07 27.16
C ARG A 164 0.28 5.11 26.16
N ALA A 165 -0.66 4.76 25.27
CA ALA A 165 -1.29 5.74 24.38
C ALA A 165 -2.49 6.41 25.06
N GLY A 166 -2.25 7.20 26.12
CA GLY A 166 -3.19 8.21 26.64
C GLY A 166 -4.66 7.82 26.83
N GLY A 167 -4.97 6.53 27.01
CA GLY A 167 -6.34 6.02 27.03
C GLY A 167 -7.02 6.25 28.37
N VAL A 168 -8.29 6.69 28.32
CA VAL A 168 -9.17 6.79 29.49
C VAL A 168 -9.37 5.38 30.06
N PRO A 169 -9.21 5.15 31.37
CA PRO A 169 -9.43 3.83 31.96
C PRO A 169 -10.90 3.40 31.77
N GLY A 170 -11.12 2.34 31.00
CA GLY A 170 -12.46 1.78 30.71
C GLY A 170 -12.76 1.53 29.22
N GLU A 171 -11.93 2.01 28.31
CA GLU A 171 -12.07 1.77 26.86
C GLU A 171 -11.37 0.47 26.45
N ALA A 172 -12.04 -0.34 25.61
CA ALA A 172 -11.47 -1.60 25.11
C ALA A 172 -10.11 -1.35 24.42
N PRO A 173 -9.13 -2.26 24.52
CA PRO A 173 -7.82 -2.04 23.93
C PRO A 173 -7.95 -1.80 22.43
N HIS A 174 -7.60 -0.60 22.00
CA HIS A 174 -7.58 -0.26 20.59
C HIS A 174 -6.50 -1.11 19.90
N ARG A 175 -6.87 -1.76 18.80
CA ARG A 175 -5.97 -2.57 17.97
C ARG A 175 -5.49 -1.72 16.79
N TRP A 176 -4.20 -1.79 16.50
CA TRP A 176 -3.59 -1.04 15.40
C TRP A 176 -2.48 -1.83 14.72
N TRP A 177 -2.25 -1.51 13.45
CA TRP A 177 -1.23 -2.14 12.62
C TRP A 177 0.16 -1.60 12.97
N HIS A 178 1.07 -2.50 13.34
CA HIS A 178 2.48 -2.19 13.63
C HIS A 178 3.39 -2.76 12.55
N ALA A 179 4.45 -2.04 12.23
CA ALA A 179 5.54 -2.55 11.40
C ALA A 179 6.15 -3.82 12.01
N CYS A 180 6.46 -4.80 11.17
CA CYS A 180 7.30 -5.91 11.57
C CYS A 180 8.74 -5.39 11.71
N SER A 181 9.33 -5.50 12.91
CA SER A 181 10.77 -5.24 13.04
C SER A 181 11.55 -6.25 12.19
N PRO A 182 12.60 -5.82 11.48
CA PRO A 182 13.47 -6.73 10.72
C PRO A 182 14.17 -7.79 11.59
N ALA A 183 14.13 -7.65 12.92
CA ALA A 183 14.69 -8.60 13.88
C ALA A 183 13.80 -9.83 14.20
N SER A 184 12.65 -9.99 13.55
CA SER A 184 11.77 -11.14 13.75
C SER A 184 11.65 -11.98 12.48
N SER A 185 12.76 -12.53 12.05
CA SER A 185 12.83 -13.65 11.11
C SER A 185 14.07 -14.47 11.48
N LEU A 186 13.86 -15.43 12.39
CA LEU A 186 14.73 -16.57 12.65
C LEU A 186 13.84 -17.82 12.53
#